data_AF-A0A6V7W436-F1
#
_entry.id   AF-A0A6V7W436-F1
#
_cell.length_a   1.000
_cell.length_b   1.000
_cell.length_c   1.000
_cell.angle_alpha   90.00
_cell.angle_beta   90.00
_cell.angle_gamma   90.00
#
_symmetry.space_group_name_H-M   'P 1'
#
loop_
_entity.id
_entity.type
_entity.pdbx_description
1 polymer ?
#
loop_
_entity_poly.entity_id
_entity_poly.type
_entity_poly.pdbx_seq_one_letter_code
_entity_poly.pdbx_strand_id
1 'polypeptide(L)'
;MGWLLLEHVYENRQCKGVPEILEILGDIINGFCVPLKPEHRHFFLKILLPLHKPRTYLLYFAQLSNCVALFIEKDFSLVKPTFDYLLGKWPKDYSAKEVLLITEIEEILSRIGNNEFNLICKALFRQLGKCASSLHFRVAERALQLWNSETILSLITPNYSHLLFPIMLPALFKANEANHWKNEINNLVYKSLMRLKRMDTTLFNLLTCDYNENENYLKIKNEENLFLIKKNEKHINYSNCSRQHLNEGNKEEVRGRWLLSDKDF
;
A
#
# COMPACT_ATOMS: atom_id res chain seq x y z
N MET A 1 -13.30 3.47 -30.83
CA MET A 1 -13.07 3.85 -29.42
C MET A 1 -12.14 2.86 -28.71
N GLY A 2 -12.50 1.58 -28.57
CA GLY A 2 -11.70 0.61 -27.82
C GLY A 2 -10.24 0.41 -28.28
N TRP A 3 -9.98 0.40 -29.59
CA TRP A 3 -8.62 0.22 -30.13
C TRP A 3 -7.66 1.36 -29.75
N LEU A 4 -8.12 2.62 -29.80
CA LEU A 4 -7.32 3.79 -29.40
C LEU A 4 -6.94 3.75 -27.91
N LEU A 5 -7.84 3.26 -27.05
CA LEU A 5 -7.58 3.11 -25.62
C LEU A 5 -6.57 1.98 -25.36
N LEU A 6 -6.64 0.88 -26.11
CA LEU A 6 -5.65 -0.19 -26.05
C LEU A 6 -4.27 0.30 -26.50
N GLU A 7 -4.20 1.06 -27.61
CA GLU A 7 -2.96 1.68 -28.09
C GLU A 7 -2.37 2.62 -27.02
N HIS A 8 -3.20 3.42 -26.34
CA HIS A 8 -2.73 4.26 -25.23
C HIS A 8 -2.14 3.45 -24.07
N VAL A 9 -2.80 2.36 -23.67
CA VAL A 9 -2.37 1.51 -22.54
C VAL A 9 -1.12 0.69 -22.85
N TYR A 10 -1.00 0.18 -24.08
CA TYR A 10 0.05 -0.77 -24.45
C TYR A 10 1.20 -0.14 -25.22
N GLU A 11 0.97 0.92 -26.00
CA GLU A 11 2.00 1.59 -26.80
C GLU A 11 2.51 2.90 -26.17
N ASN A 12 1.99 3.31 -24.99
CA ASN A 12 2.35 4.55 -24.29
C ASN A 12 2.25 5.83 -25.16
N ARG A 13 1.48 5.80 -26.26
CA ARG A 13 1.24 7.00 -27.06
C ARG A 13 0.45 7.99 -26.24
N GLN A 14 0.98 9.20 -26.06
CA GLN A 14 0.24 10.29 -25.41
C GLN A 14 -0.88 10.79 -26.32
N CYS A 15 -2.03 10.11 -26.28
CA CYS A 15 -3.24 10.56 -26.94
C CYS A 15 -3.87 11.66 -26.08
N LYS A 16 -3.75 12.92 -26.52
CA LYS A 16 -4.31 14.07 -25.78
C LYS A 16 -5.84 14.03 -25.65
N GLY A 17 -6.52 13.27 -26.52
CA GLY A 17 -7.99 13.16 -26.57
C GLY A 17 -8.63 12.10 -25.66
N VAL A 18 -7.86 11.45 -24.78
CA VAL A 18 -8.40 10.40 -23.88
C VAL A 18 -9.44 10.95 -22.89
N PRO A 19 -9.24 12.12 -22.23
CA PRO A 19 -10.24 12.69 -21.34
C PRO A 19 -11.60 12.90 -22.03
N GLU A 20 -11.61 13.50 -23.21
CA GLU A 20 -12.82 13.83 -23.99
C GLU A 20 -13.55 12.56 -24.45
N ILE A 21 -12.79 11.54 -24.86
CA ILE A 21 -13.35 10.23 -25.20
C ILE A 21 -14.04 9.59 -23.98
N LEU A 22 -13.42 9.68 -22.80
CA LEU A 22 -13.97 9.12 -21.56
C LEU A 22 -15.20 9.91 -21.08
N GLU A 23 -15.24 11.22 -21.32
CA GLU A 23 -16.41 12.04 -21.00
C GLU A 23 -17.64 11.58 -21.82
N ILE A 24 -17.50 11.47 -23.14
CA ILE A 24 -18.57 10.95 -24.01
C ILE A 24 -18.93 9.51 -23.62
N LEU A 25 -17.95 8.70 -23.25
CA LEU A 25 -18.18 7.33 -22.81
C LEU A 25 -19.01 7.28 -21.52
N GLY A 26 -18.81 8.21 -20.59
CA GLY A 26 -19.62 8.34 -19.36
C GLY A 26 -21.11 8.48 -19.68
N ASP A 27 -21.47 9.34 -20.62
CA ASP A 27 -22.85 9.53 -21.07
C ASP A 27 -23.42 8.27 -21.74
N ILE A 28 -22.60 7.57 -22.53
CA ILE A 28 -22.99 6.30 -23.15
C ILE A 28 -23.27 5.23 -22.07
N ILE A 29 -22.42 5.13 -21.04
CA ILE A 29 -22.59 4.16 -19.94
C ILE A 29 -23.87 4.46 -19.17
N ASN A 30 -24.19 5.74 -18.94
CA ASN A 30 -25.44 6.15 -18.31
C ASN A 30 -26.67 5.62 -19.06
N GLY A 31 -26.61 5.59 -20.40
CA GLY A 31 -27.65 5.05 -21.27
C GLY A 31 -27.74 3.52 -21.35
N PHE A 32 -26.83 2.77 -20.72
CA PHE A 32 -26.89 1.31 -20.76
C PHE A 32 -28.10 0.74 -20.04
N CYS A 33 -28.77 -0.19 -20.71
CA CYS A 33 -29.80 -1.04 -20.12
C CYS A 33 -29.16 -2.05 -19.15
N VAL A 34 -29.89 -2.35 -18.07
CA VAL A 34 -29.57 -3.42 -17.12
C VAL A 34 -30.48 -4.62 -17.44
N PRO A 35 -29.96 -5.85 -17.55
CA PRO A 35 -28.59 -6.27 -17.27
C PRO A 35 -27.60 -5.86 -18.37
N LEU A 36 -26.36 -5.57 -17.96
CA LEU A 36 -25.27 -5.25 -18.89
C LEU A 36 -24.98 -6.42 -19.84
N LYS A 37 -24.83 -6.10 -21.12
CA LYS A 37 -24.40 -7.06 -22.14
C LYS A 37 -22.96 -7.55 -21.86
N PRO A 38 -22.62 -8.80 -22.22
CA PRO A 38 -21.29 -9.37 -21.95
C PRO A 38 -20.16 -8.57 -22.60
N GLU A 39 -20.40 -7.92 -23.74
CA GLU A 39 -19.42 -7.06 -24.42
C GLU A 39 -19.09 -5.81 -23.58
N HIS A 40 -20.07 -5.25 -22.87
CA HIS A 40 -19.86 -4.09 -21.99
C HIS A 40 -19.02 -4.47 -20.77
N ARG A 41 -19.29 -5.66 -20.19
CA ARG A 41 -18.47 -6.22 -19.10
C ARG A 41 -17.03 -6.50 -19.58
N HIS A 42 -16.87 -7.06 -20.78
CA HIS A 42 -15.56 -7.28 -21.38
C HIS A 42 -14.82 -5.96 -21.58
N PHE A 43 -15.49 -4.95 -22.14
CA PHE A 43 -14.93 -3.62 -22.33
C PHE A 43 -14.44 -3.01 -21.00
N PHE A 44 -15.26 -3.08 -19.96
CA PHE A 44 -14.89 -2.59 -18.62
C PHE A 44 -13.61 -3.27 -18.11
N LEU A 45 -13.56 -4.61 -18.11
CA LEU A 45 -12.45 -5.37 -17.53
C LEU A 45 -11.17 -5.32 -18.37
N LYS A 46 -11.28 -5.25 -19.71
CA LYS A 46 -10.14 -5.38 -20.62
C LYS A 46 -9.64 -4.07 -21.20
N ILE A 47 -10.44 -3.01 -21.14
CA ILE A 47 -10.09 -1.70 -21.71
C ILE A 47 -10.14 -0.62 -20.63
N LEU A 48 -11.26 -0.49 -19.91
CA LEU A 48 -11.43 0.61 -18.96
C LEU A 48 -10.52 0.47 -17.72
N LEU A 49 -10.53 -0.69 -17.05
CA LEU A 49 -9.67 -0.91 -15.88
C LEU A 49 -8.16 -0.77 -16.22
N PRO A 50 -7.66 -1.31 -17.35
CA PRO A 50 -6.26 -1.12 -17.75
C PRO A 50 -5.80 0.33 -17.98
N LEU A 51 -6.71 1.29 -18.16
CA LEU A 51 -6.35 2.72 -18.24
C LEU A 51 -5.79 3.28 -16.93
N HIS A 52 -5.88 2.54 -15.82
CA HIS A 52 -5.17 2.88 -14.59
C HIS A 52 -3.68 2.56 -14.67
N LYS A 53 -3.20 1.80 -15.67
CA LYS A 53 -1.79 1.39 -15.74
C LYS A 53 -0.84 2.53 -16.14
N PRO A 54 -1.10 3.33 -17.19
CA PRO A 54 -0.19 4.39 -17.61
C PRO A 54 0.10 5.44 -16.53
N ARG A 55 1.24 6.14 -16.64
CA ARG A 55 1.56 7.30 -15.80
C ARG A 55 0.73 8.54 -16.17
N THR A 56 0.20 8.58 -17.39
CA THR A 56 -0.69 9.64 -17.90
C THR A 56 -2.08 9.65 -17.27
N TYR A 57 -2.40 8.67 -16.42
CA TYR A 57 -3.66 8.57 -15.67
C TYR A 57 -4.14 9.88 -15.03
N LEU A 58 -3.24 10.72 -14.54
CA LEU A 58 -3.58 11.99 -13.91
C LEU A 58 -4.31 12.96 -14.85
N LEU A 59 -4.09 12.83 -16.16
CA LEU A 59 -4.67 13.71 -17.17
C LEU A 59 -6.17 13.43 -17.41
N TYR A 60 -6.61 12.20 -17.14
CA TYR A 60 -7.98 11.74 -17.40
C TYR A 60 -8.64 11.08 -16.17
N PHE A 61 -8.06 11.32 -14.99
CA PHE A 61 -8.50 10.71 -13.73
C PHE A 61 -9.99 10.90 -13.49
N ALA A 62 -10.47 12.14 -13.57
CA ALA A 62 -11.85 12.47 -13.23
C ALA A 62 -12.85 11.72 -14.13
N GLN A 63 -12.59 11.71 -15.44
CA GLN A 63 -13.44 11.07 -16.42
C GLN A 63 -13.41 9.54 -16.29
N LEU A 64 -12.23 8.95 -16.05
CA LEU A 64 -12.10 7.52 -15.85
C LEU A 64 -12.79 7.06 -14.55
N SER A 65 -12.55 7.76 -13.43
CA SER A 65 -13.17 7.47 -12.14
C SER A 65 -14.70 7.53 -12.24
N ASN A 66 -15.24 8.51 -12.96
CA ASN A 66 -16.67 8.61 -13.22
C ASN A 66 -17.18 7.40 -14.04
N CYS A 67 -16.50 7.06 -15.14
CA CYS A 67 -16.87 5.88 -15.95
C CYS A 67 -16.85 4.59 -15.13
N VAL A 68 -15.83 4.38 -14.29
CA VAL A 68 -15.70 3.18 -13.46
C VAL A 68 -16.85 3.10 -12.47
N ALA A 69 -17.16 4.20 -11.80
CA ALA A 69 -18.26 4.28 -10.87
C ALA A 69 -19.62 3.99 -11.53
N LEU A 70 -19.89 4.61 -12.69
CA LEU A 70 -21.13 4.38 -13.45
C LEU A 70 -21.28 2.91 -13.85
N PHE A 71 -20.21 2.26 -14.29
CA PHE A 71 -20.24 0.83 -14.60
C PHE A 71 -20.61 -0.04 -13.37
N ILE A 72 -20.06 0.31 -12.20
CA ILE A 72 -20.33 -0.40 -10.95
C ILE A 72 -21.79 -0.22 -10.51
N GLU A 73 -22.38 0.97 -10.67
CA GLU A 73 -23.80 1.20 -10.38
C GLU A 73 -24.72 0.36 -11.26
N LYS A 74 -24.33 0.14 -12.52
CA LYS A 74 -25.10 -0.70 -13.45
C LYS A 74 -24.98 -2.19 -13.12
N ASP A 75 -23.89 -2.62 -12.48
CA ASP A 75 -23.61 -4.01 -12.17
C ASP A 75 -22.59 -4.19 -11.02
N PHE A 76 -23.10 -4.38 -9.81
CA PHE A 76 -22.30 -4.57 -8.61
C PHE A 76 -21.39 -5.82 -8.62
N SER A 77 -21.63 -6.79 -9.52
CA SER A 77 -20.72 -7.94 -9.65
C SER A 77 -19.31 -7.53 -10.13
N LEU A 78 -19.16 -6.32 -10.67
CA LEU A 78 -17.89 -5.74 -11.10
C LEU A 78 -17.04 -5.19 -9.94
N VAL A 79 -17.60 -5.02 -8.73
CA VAL A 79 -16.87 -4.46 -7.58
C VAL A 79 -15.64 -5.30 -7.24
N LYS A 80 -15.81 -6.61 -7.04
CA LYS A 80 -14.70 -7.49 -6.64
C LYS A 80 -13.57 -7.53 -7.68
N PRO A 81 -13.83 -7.76 -8.98
CA PRO A 81 -12.81 -7.67 -10.02
C PRO A 81 -12.10 -6.31 -10.08
N THR A 82 -12.83 -5.20 -9.86
CA THR A 82 -12.27 -3.85 -9.87
C THR A 82 -11.25 -3.68 -8.74
N PHE A 83 -11.64 -3.99 -7.50
CA PHE A 83 -10.74 -3.85 -6.36
C PHE A 83 -9.57 -4.83 -6.41
N ASP A 84 -9.76 -6.05 -6.92
CA ASP A 84 -8.65 -6.99 -7.15
C ASP A 84 -7.63 -6.42 -8.13
N TYR A 85 -8.10 -5.77 -9.20
CA TYR A 85 -7.22 -5.11 -10.16
C TYR A 85 -6.49 -3.90 -9.56
N LEU A 86 -7.23 -2.97 -8.93
CA LEU A 86 -6.67 -1.74 -8.37
C LEU A 86 -5.67 -2.02 -7.25
N LEU A 87 -6.02 -2.91 -6.30
CA LEU A 87 -5.13 -3.31 -5.21
C LEU A 87 -3.95 -4.15 -5.72
N GLY A 88 -4.17 -5.00 -6.72
CA GLY A 88 -3.10 -5.79 -7.35
C GLY A 88 -2.11 -4.95 -8.17
N LYS A 89 -2.52 -3.77 -8.63
CA LYS A 89 -1.69 -2.81 -9.40
C LYS A 89 -1.41 -1.52 -8.62
N TRP A 90 -1.45 -1.56 -7.29
CA TRP A 90 -1.20 -0.40 -6.45
C TRP A 90 0.19 0.21 -6.75
N PRO A 91 0.30 1.54 -6.97
CA PRO A 91 1.57 2.20 -7.24
C PRO A 91 2.51 2.09 -6.04
N LYS A 92 3.80 1.90 -6.27
CA LYS A 92 4.82 1.85 -5.19
C LYS A 92 5.84 3.00 -5.27
N ASP A 93 5.98 3.59 -6.45
CA ASP A 93 6.97 4.63 -6.77
C ASP A 93 6.30 5.95 -7.16
N TYR A 94 4.98 6.07 -7.07
CA TYR A 94 4.25 7.23 -7.56
C TYR A 94 3.12 7.72 -6.65
N SER A 95 3.48 8.52 -5.66
CA SER A 95 2.59 8.99 -4.59
C SER A 95 1.38 9.79 -5.10
N ALA A 96 1.53 10.58 -6.16
CA ALA A 96 0.39 11.34 -6.71
C ALA A 96 -0.70 10.42 -7.26
N LYS A 97 -0.31 9.29 -7.86
CA LYS A 97 -1.24 8.28 -8.36
C LYS A 97 -1.90 7.50 -7.22
N GLU A 98 -1.18 7.25 -6.12
CA GLU A 98 -1.79 6.66 -4.91
C GLU A 98 -2.91 7.54 -4.36
N VAL A 99 -2.69 8.86 -4.26
CA VAL A 99 -3.71 9.81 -3.78
C VAL A 99 -4.96 9.78 -4.66
N LEU A 100 -4.79 9.72 -5.98
CA LEU A 100 -5.90 9.64 -6.94
C LEU A 100 -6.65 8.31 -6.83
N LEU A 101 -5.95 7.19 -6.72
CA LEU A 101 -6.59 5.89 -6.51
C LEU A 101 -7.38 5.80 -5.20
N ILE A 102 -6.86 6.39 -4.11
CA ILE A 102 -7.63 6.48 -2.85
C ILE A 102 -8.89 7.34 -3.06
N THR A 103 -8.81 8.36 -3.91
CA THR A 103 -9.95 9.23 -4.24
C THR A 103 -11.01 8.51 -5.06
N GLU A 104 -10.61 7.78 -6.10
CA GLU A 104 -11.51 6.94 -6.89
C GLU A 104 -12.14 5.84 -6.04
N ILE A 105 -11.38 5.25 -5.12
CA ILE A 105 -11.93 4.25 -4.19
C ILE A 105 -13.02 4.86 -3.32
N GLU A 106 -12.85 6.07 -2.77
CA GLU A 106 -13.93 6.73 -2.01
C GLU A 106 -15.20 6.87 -2.83
N GLU A 107 -15.03 7.30 -4.08
CA GLU A 107 -16.10 7.54 -5.03
C GLU A 107 -16.82 6.25 -5.44
N ILE A 108 -16.12 5.12 -5.49
CA ILE A 108 -16.75 3.80 -5.68
C ILE A 108 -17.46 3.34 -4.40
N LEU A 109 -16.82 3.51 -3.24
CA LEU A 109 -17.37 3.07 -1.95
C LEU A 109 -18.67 3.79 -1.60
N SER A 110 -18.85 5.03 -2.02
CA SER A 110 -20.10 5.79 -1.80
C SER A 110 -21.32 5.22 -2.54
N ARG A 111 -21.11 4.34 -3.52
CA ARG A 111 -22.15 3.77 -4.39
C ARG A 111 -22.50 2.31 -4.10
N ILE A 112 -21.68 1.61 -3.31
CA ILE A 112 -21.87 0.18 -3.04
C ILE A 112 -22.59 -0.08 -1.73
N GLY A 113 -23.21 -1.27 -1.61
CA GLY A 113 -23.82 -1.74 -0.38
C GLY A 113 -22.88 -2.55 0.51
N ASN A 114 -23.44 -3.03 1.63
CA ASN A 114 -22.73 -3.89 2.59
C ASN A 114 -22.24 -5.21 1.94
N ASN A 115 -23.05 -5.81 1.08
CA ASN A 115 -22.74 -7.12 0.47
C ASN A 115 -21.46 -7.06 -0.34
N GLU A 116 -21.34 -6.06 -1.20
CA GLU A 116 -20.17 -5.81 -2.04
C GLU A 116 -18.97 -5.40 -1.19
N PHE A 117 -19.18 -4.53 -0.20
CA PHE A 117 -18.15 -4.06 0.70
C PHE A 117 -17.48 -5.22 1.46
N ASN A 118 -18.26 -6.21 1.91
CA ASN A 118 -17.75 -7.40 2.60
C ASN A 118 -16.69 -8.16 1.77
N LEU A 119 -16.83 -8.16 0.44
CA LEU A 119 -15.91 -8.88 -0.46
C LEU A 119 -14.53 -8.21 -0.54
N ILE A 120 -14.45 -6.90 -0.28
CA ILE A 120 -13.26 -6.09 -0.54
C ILE A 120 -12.63 -5.51 0.73
N CYS A 121 -13.40 -5.36 1.81
CA CYS A 121 -13.03 -4.53 2.96
C CYS A 121 -11.69 -4.94 3.60
N LYS A 122 -11.45 -6.23 3.85
CA LYS A 122 -10.19 -6.68 4.48
C LYS A 122 -8.95 -6.28 3.66
N ALA A 123 -9.00 -6.51 2.35
CA ALA A 123 -7.88 -6.23 1.46
C ALA A 123 -7.66 -4.72 1.32
N LEU A 124 -8.76 -3.97 1.16
CA LEU A 124 -8.73 -2.52 1.05
C LEU A 124 -8.15 -1.86 2.31
N PHE A 125 -8.68 -2.15 3.49
CA PHE A 125 -8.22 -1.49 4.73
C PHE A 125 -6.82 -1.92 5.14
N ARG A 126 -6.36 -3.11 4.74
CA ARG A 126 -4.94 -3.47 4.87
C ARG A 126 -4.05 -2.57 4.02
N GLN A 127 -4.48 -2.21 2.82
CA GLN A 127 -3.74 -1.28 1.98
C GLN A 127 -3.84 0.16 2.51
N LEU A 128 -5.03 0.61 2.94
CA LEU A 128 -5.21 1.93 3.56
C LEU A 128 -4.40 2.10 4.83
N GLY A 129 -4.26 1.05 5.66
CA GLY A 129 -3.40 1.09 6.84
C GLY A 129 -1.94 1.39 6.47
N LYS A 130 -1.41 0.77 5.40
CA LYS A 130 -0.07 1.10 4.89
C LYS A 130 0.03 2.55 4.41
N CYS A 131 -0.99 3.03 3.70
CA CYS A 131 -1.04 4.41 3.22
C CYS A 131 -1.09 5.41 4.38
N ALA A 132 -1.85 5.12 5.44
CA ALA A 132 -1.96 5.96 6.63
C ALA A 132 -0.64 6.06 7.42
N SER A 133 0.17 5.01 7.42
CA SER A 133 1.53 5.01 8.01
C SER A 133 2.63 5.47 7.04
N SER A 134 2.27 6.00 5.86
CA SER A 134 3.25 6.46 4.87
C SER A 134 3.98 7.72 5.32
N LEU A 135 5.28 7.82 5.02
CA LEU A 135 6.07 9.03 5.21
C LEU A 135 5.70 10.14 4.23
N HIS A 136 4.99 9.81 3.14
CA HIS A 136 4.57 10.78 2.15
C HIS A 136 3.26 11.45 2.61
N PHE A 137 3.37 12.70 3.04
CA PHE A 137 2.27 13.41 3.72
C PHE A 137 0.94 13.38 2.96
N ARG A 138 0.92 13.60 1.63
CA ARG A 138 -0.34 13.61 0.84
C ARG A 138 -1.05 12.26 0.83
N VAL A 139 -0.28 11.17 0.89
CA VAL A 139 -0.84 9.80 0.86
C VAL A 139 -1.45 9.47 2.22
N ALA A 140 -0.71 9.76 3.30
CA ALA A 140 -1.20 9.58 4.67
C ALA A 140 -2.44 10.44 4.94
N GLU A 141 -2.38 11.73 4.59
CA GLU A 141 -3.50 12.67 4.72
C GLU A 141 -4.75 12.16 3.99
N ARG A 142 -4.62 11.75 2.72
CA ARG A 142 -5.76 11.26 1.93
C ARG A 142 -6.35 9.95 2.48
N ALA A 143 -5.50 9.02 2.92
CA ALA A 143 -5.93 7.77 3.52
C ALA A 143 -6.68 7.98 4.85
N LEU A 144 -6.17 8.87 5.70
CA LEU A 144 -6.80 9.24 6.97
C LEU A 144 -8.11 10.01 6.76
N GLN A 145 -8.20 10.87 5.74
CA GLN A 145 -9.44 11.53 5.37
C GLN A 145 -10.52 10.52 4.97
N LEU A 146 -10.16 9.52 4.14
CA LEU A 146 -11.07 8.43 3.76
C LEU A 146 -11.57 7.67 4.99
N TRP A 147 -10.66 7.30 5.91
CA TRP A 147 -11.03 6.64 7.16
C TRP A 147 -12.00 7.48 8.00
N ASN A 148 -11.82 8.79 8.03
CA ASN A 148 -12.66 9.70 8.81
C ASN A 148 -13.96 10.13 8.10
N SER A 149 -14.19 9.69 6.85
CA SER A 149 -15.35 10.03 6.03
C SER A 149 -16.64 9.43 6.61
N GLU A 150 -17.70 10.22 6.74
CA GLU A 150 -18.95 9.77 7.36
C GLU A 150 -19.64 8.67 6.56
N THR A 151 -19.59 8.76 5.22
CA THR A 151 -20.10 7.74 4.31
C THR A 151 -19.40 6.39 4.48
N ILE A 152 -18.09 6.40 4.66
CA ILE A 152 -17.34 5.16 4.89
C ILE A 152 -17.65 4.59 6.27
N LEU A 153 -17.80 5.45 7.26
CA LEU A 153 -18.06 5.01 8.63
C LEU A 153 -19.48 4.48 8.83
N SER A 154 -20.47 4.98 8.10
CA SER A 154 -21.82 4.41 8.10
C SER A 154 -21.84 3.00 7.51
N LEU A 155 -20.95 2.70 6.55
CA LEU A 155 -20.74 1.32 6.05
C LEU A 155 -20.05 0.43 7.09
N ILE A 156 -19.04 0.94 7.81
CA ILE A 156 -18.22 0.13 8.74
C ILE A 156 -18.93 -0.19 10.05
N THR A 157 -19.49 0.83 10.71
CA THR A 157 -19.95 0.76 12.11
C THR A 157 -20.93 -0.37 12.41
N PRO A 158 -21.98 -0.63 11.60
CA PRO A 158 -22.99 -1.62 11.96
C PRO A 158 -22.48 -3.06 11.90
N ASN A 159 -21.57 -3.38 10.97
CA ASN A 159 -21.27 -4.78 10.63
C ASN A 159 -19.78 -5.16 10.57
N TYR A 160 -18.85 -4.20 10.46
CA TYR A 160 -17.44 -4.49 10.14
C TYR A 160 -16.43 -3.96 11.16
N SER A 161 -16.86 -3.34 12.25
CA SER A 161 -15.99 -2.84 13.32
C SER A 161 -15.02 -3.91 13.83
N HIS A 162 -15.55 -5.07 14.22
CA HIS A 162 -14.78 -6.24 14.70
C HIS A 162 -13.73 -6.73 13.70
N LEU A 163 -13.93 -6.48 12.41
CA LEU A 163 -13.06 -6.96 11.34
C LEU A 163 -11.99 -5.93 10.94
N LEU A 164 -12.37 -4.66 10.87
CA LEU A 164 -11.51 -3.59 10.36
C LEU A 164 -10.69 -2.92 11.45
N PHE A 165 -11.18 -2.86 12.69
CA PHE A 165 -10.45 -2.24 13.79
C PHE A 165 -9.12 -2.96 14.07
N PRO A 166 -9.06 -4.31 14.10
CA PRO A 166 -7.78 -5.02 14.27
C PRO A 166 -6.77 -4.76 13.14
N ILE A 167 -7.22 -4.31 11.96
CA ILE A 167 -6.35 -3.99 10.82
C ILE A 167 -5.86 -2.54 10.92
N MET A 168 -6.77 -1.61 11.20
CA MET A 168 -6.46 -0.18 11.17
C MET A 168 -5.79 0.32 12.44
N LEU A 169 -6.15 -0.21 13.61
CA LEU A 169 -5.64 0.26 14.90
C LEU A 169 -4.11 0.10 15.02
N PRO A 170 -3.50 -1.05 14.68
CA PRO A 170 -2.04 -1.17 14.67
C PRO A 170 -1.36 -0.22 13.68
N ALA A 171 -1.99 0.05 12.52
CA ALA A 171 -1.44 0.99 11.53
C ALA A 171 -1.48 2.44 12.04
N LEU A 172 -2.54 2.82 12.74
CA LEU A 172 -2.67 4.14 13.35
C LEU A 172 -1.73 4.32 14.55
N PHE A 173 -1.51 3.31 15.38
CA PHE A 173 -0.50 3.38 16.44
C PHE A 173 0.91 3.53 15.88
N LYS A 174 1.28 2.75 14.86
CA LYS A 174 2.56 2.94 14.16
C LYS A 174 2.70 4.34 13.56
N ALA A 175 1.63 4.88 12.97
CA ALA A 175 1.63 6.24 12.43
C ALA A 175 1.78 7.30 13.53
N ASN A 176 1.18 7.07 14.71
CA ASN A 176 1.29 7.95 15.87
C ASN A 176 2.71 7.92 16.48
N GLU A 177 3.29 6.73 16.62
CA GLU A 177 4.66 6.53 17.11
C GLU A 177 5.71 7.11 16.16
N ALA A 178 5.47 7.03 14.85
CA ALA A 178 6.35 7.60 13.83
C ALA A 178 6.42 9.14 13.90
N ASN A 179 5.48 9.79 14.60
CA ASN A 179 5.38 11.24 14.81
C ASN A 179 5.70 12.04 13.54
N HIS A 180 4.73 12.11 12.64
CA HIS A 180 4.91 12.66 11.32
C HIS A 180 5.36 14.14 11.39
N TRP A 181 6.31 14.54 10.56
CA TRP A 181 6.89 15.90 10.56
C TRP A 181 5.84 17.01 10.30
N LYS A 182 4.77 16.66 9.59
CA LYS A 182 3.59 17.50 9.34
C LYS A 182 2.53 17.28 10.42
N ASN A 183 2.28 18.30 11.24
CA ASN A 183 1.36 18.25 12.39
C ASN A 183 -0.09 17.92 12.01
N GLU A 184 -0.57 18.32 10.84
CA GLU A 184 -1.93 18.01 10.39
C GLU A 184 -2.18 16.50 10.31
N ILE A 185 -1.15 15.71 9.98
CA ILE A 185 -1.26 14.25 9.92
C ILE A 185 -1.37 13.67 11.33
N ASN A 186 -0.56 14.15 12.27
CA ASN A 186 -0.66 13.72 13.67
C ASN A 186 -2.06 14.02 14.23
N ASN A 187 -2.62 15.18 13.92
CA ASN A 187 -4.00 15.54 14.29
C ASN A 187 -5.03 14.59 13.66
N LEU A 188 -4.86 14.22 12.39
CA LEU A 188 -5.74 13.26 11.72
C LEU A 188 -5.63 11.86 12.32
N VAL A 189 -4.43 11.38 12.63
CA VAL A 189 -4.21 10.08 13.30
C VAL A 189 -4.87 10.08 14.67
N TYR A 190 -4.66 11.12 15.48
CA TYR A 190 -5.29 11.26 16.79
C TYR A 190 -6.83 11.28 16.66
N LYS A 191 -7.37 12.05 15.72
CA LYS A 191 -8.81 12.08 15.42
C LYS A 191 -9.33 10.68 15.06
N SER A 192 -8.60 9.93 14.26
CA SER A 192 -8.95 8.56 13.85
C SER A 192 -8.93 7.58 15.03
N LEU A 193 -7.94 7.66 15.91
CA LEU A 193 -7.86 6.86 17.14
C LEU A 193 -9.01 7.17 18.10
N MET A 194 -9.28 8.45 18.35
CA MET A 194 -10.41 8.86 19.19
C MET A 194 -11.75 8.44 18.61
N ARG A 195 -11.88 8.44 17.28
CA ARG A 195 -13.08 7.98 16.60
C ARG A 195 -13.29 6.47 16.75
N LEU A 196 -12.23 5.67 16.62
CA LEU A 196 -12.27 4.23 16.90
C LEU A 196 -12.73 3.95 18.34
N LYS A 197 -12.12 4.62 19.31
CA LYS A 197 -12.50 4.49 20.74
C LYS A 197 -13.96 4.85 20.99
N ARG A 198 -14.49 5.88 20.32
CA ARG A 198 -15.90 6.30 20.44
C ARG A 198 -16.87 5.30 19.81
N MET A 199 -16.46 4.58 18.77
CA MET A 199 -17.31 3.61 18.08
C MET A 199 -17.48 2.33 18.90
N ASP A 200 -16.38 1.79 19.42
CA ASP A 200 -16.42 0.61 20.28
C ASP A 200 -15.27 0.69 21.29
N THR A 201 -15.58 1.20 22.48
CA THR A 201 -14.59 1.36 23.55
C THR A 201 -14.07 0.02 24.05
N THR A 202 -14.93 -1.01 24.08
CA THR A 202 -14.54 -2.34 24.57
C THR A 202 -13.55 -3.01 23.64
N LEU A 203 -13.85 -3.04 22.34
CA LEU A 203 -12.97 -3.60 21.32
C LEU A 203 -11.67 -2.78 21.21
N PHE A 204 -11.76 -1.45 21.28
CA PHE A 204 -10.58 -0.59 21.25
C PHE A 204 -9.61 -0.91 22.39
N ASN A 205 -10.12 -1.05 23.62
CA ASN A 205 -9.29 -1.36 24.78
C ASN A 205 -8.66 -2.76 24.66
N LEU A 206 -9.44 -3.76 24.22
CA LEU A 206 -8.94 -5.12 24.00
C LEU A 206 -7.78 -5.12 22.98
N LEU A 207 -7.98 -4.51 21.82
CA LEU A 207 -6.94 -4.45 20.77
C LEU A 207 -5.73 -3.63 21.19
N THR A 208 -5.90 -2.65 22.07
CA THR A 208 -4.79 -1.87 22.63
C THR A 208 -3.94 -2.73 23.58
N CYS A 209 -4.58 -3.56 24.42
CA CYS A 209 -3.87 -4.53 25.24
C CYS A 209 -3.09 -5.52 24.37
N ASP A 210 -3.77 -6.14 23.39
CA ASP A 210 -3.15 -7.09 22.46
C ASP A 210 -1.95 -6.47 21.70
N TYR A 211 -2.09 -5.21 21.28
CA TYR A 211 -1.00 -4.50 20.60
C TYR A 211 0.21 -4.30 21.51
N ASN A 212 -0.01 -3.84 22.74
CA ASN A 212 1.07 -3.60 23.70
C ASN A 212 1.78 -4.89 24.11
N GLU A 213 1.05 -5.99 24.27
CA GLU A 213 1.63 -7.30 24.55
C GLU A 213 2.50 -7.80 23.39
N ASN A 214 2.00 -7.67 22.16
CA ASN A 214 2.77 -8.02 20.96
C ASN A 214 4.03 -7.16 20.80
N GLU A 215 3.95 -5.86 21.05
CA GLU A 215 5.10 -4.95 21.04
C GLU A 215 6.16 -5.35 22.08
N ASN A 216 5.73 -5.66 23.31
CA ASN A 216 6.63 -6.12 24.36
C ASN A 216 7.31 -7.44 24.01
N TYR A 217 6.56 -8.40 23.46
CA TYR A 217 7.12 -9.66 22.98
C TYR A 217 8.16 -9.45 21.87
N LEU A 218 7.87 -8.58 20.90
CA LEU A 218 8.80 -8.25 19.81
C LEU A 218 10.09 -7.59 20.34
N LYS A 219 9.98 -6.71 21.35
CA LYS A 219 11.14 -6.08 22.01
C LYS A 219 12.03 -7.13 22.69
N ILE A 220 11.45 -8.01 23.52
CA ILE A 220 12.17 -9.09 24.19
C ILE A 220 12.88 -9.99 23.16
N LYS A 221 12.17 -10.42 22.13
CA LYS A 221 12.74 -11.26 21.07
C LYS A 221 13.87 -10.57 20.30
N ASN A 222 13.75 -9.26 20.04
CA ASN A 222 14.80 -8.49 19.38
C ASN A 222 16.04 -8.35 20.27
N GLU A 223 15.87 -8.19 21.58
CA GLU A 223 16.97 -8.18 22.56
C GLU A 223 17.66 -9.54 22.63
N GLU A 224 16.90 -10.64 22.65
CA GLU A 224 17.43 -12.01 22.58
C GLU A 224 18.22 -12.25 21.29
N ASN A 225 17.67 -11.86 20.14
CA ASN A 225 18.36 -11.97 18.86
C ASN A 225 19.65 -11.14 18.84
N LEU A 226 19.62 -9.91 19.37
CA LEU A 226 20.81 -9.06 19.47
C LEU A 226 21.86 -9.66 20.41
N PHE A 227 21.43 -10.30 21.50
CA PHE A 227 22.31 -11.01 22.41
C PHE A 227 22.97 -12.22 21.73
N LEU A 228 22.21 -13.01 20.96
CA LEU A 228 22.74 -14.13 20.17
C LEU A 228 23.74 -13.68 19.10
N ILE A 229 23.44 -12.59 18.38
CA ILE A 229 24.35 -12.00 17.39
C ILE A 229 25.65 -11.57 18.06
N LYS A 230 25.59 -10.83 19.18
CA LYS A 230 26.78 -10.40 19.94
C LYS A 230 27.59 -11.59 20.48
N LYS A 231 26.93 -12.67 20.89
CA LYS A 231 27.61 -13.90 21.33
C LYS A 231 28.33 -14.58 20.17
N ASN A 232 27.69 -14.67 19.00
CA ASN A 232 28.29 -15.23 17.80
C ASN A 232 29.46 -14.38 17.28
N GLU A 233 29.36 -13.05 17.32
CA GLU A 233 30.48 -12.15 16.99
C GLU A 233 31.67 -12.35 17.92
N LYS A 234 31.44 -12.51 19.23
CA LYS A 234 32.50 -12.86 20.18
C LYS A 234 33.15 -14.20 19.83
N HIS A 235 32.37 -15.23 19.53
CA HIS A 235 32.93 -16.54 19.11
C HIS A 235 33.72 -16.44 17.80
N ILE A 236 33.27 -15.66 16.81
CA ILE A 236 34.00 -15.44 15.55
C ILE A 236 35.32 -14.70 15.81
N ASN A 237 35.32 -13.69 16.70
CA ASN A 237 36.55 -12.97 17.07
C ASN A 237 37.56 -13.86 17.82
N TYR A 238 37.10 -14.73 18.73
CA TYR A 238 37.98 -15.74 19.37
C TYR A 238 38.53 -16.75 18.34
N SER A 239 37.73 -17.15 17.36
CA SER A 239 38.14 -18.06 16.27
C SER A 239 39.18 -17.42 15.34
N ASN A 240 39.04 -16.13 15.05
CA ASN A 240 39.95 -15.37 14.20
C ASN A 240 41.27 -15.04 14.92
N CYS A 241 41.23 -14.72 16.22
CA CYS A 241 42.43 -14.54 17.05
C CYS A 241 43.24 -15.84 17.15
N SER A 242 42.56 -16.99 17.29
CA SER A 242 43.20 -18.31 17.30
C SER A 242 43.84 -18.68 15.94
N ARG A 243 43.28 -18.20 14.82
CA ARG A 243 43.85 -18.39 13.47
C ARG A 243 45.05 -17.47 13.18
N GLN A 244 45.12 -16.29 13.79
CA GLN A 244 46.29 -15.41 13.65
C GLN A 244 47.51 -15.97 14.38
N HIS A 245 47.33 -16.56 15.57
CA HIS A 245 48.43 -17.21 16.29
C HIS A 245 48.94 -18.50 15.62
N LEU A 246 48.11 -19.22 14.85
CA LEU A 246 48.57 -20.36 14.04
C LEU A 246 49.35 -19.94 12.77
N ASN A 247 49.12 -18.73 12.24
CA ASN A 247 49.83 -18.22 11.06
C ASN A 247 51.12 -17.47 11.39
N GLU A 248 51.35 -17.08 12.65
CA GLU A 248 52.63 -16.51 13.10
C GLU A 248 53.66 -17.58 13.44
N GLY A 249 53.24 -18.79 13.82
CA GLY A 249 54.14 -19.93 14.05
C GLY A 249 54.75 -20.56 12.79
N ASN A 250 54.36 -20.12 11.59
CA ASN A 250 54.81 -20.68 10.30
C ASN A 250 55.60 -19.69 9.43
N LYS A 251 56.04 -18.55 9.98
CA LYS A 251 56.79 -17.51 9.24
C LYS A 251 58.29 -17.43 9.55
N GLU A 252 58.84 -18.30 10.41
CA GLU A 252 60.29 -18.28 10.72
C GLU A 252 61.14 -19.21 9.83
N GLU A 253 60.58 -19.99 8.89
CA GLU A 253 61.34 -21.02 8.16
C GLU A 253 61.50 -20.81 6.64
N VAL A 254 61.36 -19.57 6.12
CA VAL A 254 61.79 -19.25 4.74
C VAL A 254 62.67 -18.00 4.73
N ARG A 255 63.77 -18.07 5.50
CA ARG A 255 64.89 -17.13 5.41
C ARG A 255 65.94 -17.75 4.48
N GLY A 256 65.96 -17.33 3.22
CA GLY A 256 67.08 -17.60 2.33
C GLY A 256 66.75 -17.56 0.84
N ARG A 257 67.61 -16.86 0.07
CA ARG A 257 67.66 -16.70 -1.40
C ARG A 257 66.62 -15.72 -1.97
N TRP A 258 66.94 -14.55 -2.54
CA TRP A 258 68.12 -14.10 -3.29
C TRP A 258 68.27 -12.57 -3.15
N LEU A 259 69.45 -12.08 -2.75
CA LEU A 259 69.84 -10.69 -2.98
C LEU A 259 70.50 -10.60 -4.35
N LEU A 260 69.96 -9.69 -5.16
CA LEU A 260 70.41 -9.30 -6.49
C LEU A 260 71.87 -8.81 -6.46
N SER A 261 72.66 -9.25 -7.43
CA SER A 261 73.94 -8.67 -7.80
C SER A 261 73.75 -8.01 -9.17
N ASP A 262 73.96 -6.68 -9.17
CA ASP A 262 74.76 -5.89 -10.12
C ASP A 262 74.48 -6.05 -11.63
N LYS A 263 74.38 -5.00 -12.46
CA LYS A 263 74.93 -3.63 -12.41
C LYS A 263 74.33 -2.85 -13.58
N ASP A 264 74.02 -1.58 -13.35
CA ASP A 264 74.24 -0.53 -14.36
C ASP A 264 75.62 0.09 -14.07
N PHE A 265 76.64 -0.48 -14.73
CA PHE A 265 77.86 0.11 -15.34
C PHE A 265 78.86 -1.01 -15.62
#